data_AF-A0A1V9X004-F1
#
_entry.id   AF-A0A1V9X004-F1
#
_cell.length_a   1.000
_cell.length_b   1.000
_cell.length_c   1.000
_cell.angle_alpha   90.00
_cell.angle_beta   90.00
_cell.angle_gamma   90.00
#
_symmetry.space_group_name_H-M   'P 1'
#
loop_
_entity.id
_entity.type
_entity.pdbx_description
1 polymer ?
#
loop_
_entity_poly.entity_id
_entity_poly.type
_entity_poly.pdbx_seq_one_letter_code
_entity_poly.pdbx_strand_id
1 'polypeptide(L)'
;MLQQLTGLDDQFEGQTLYVRIRQAIDVLQLGSDWTVYMQRKNSFTFTNQWMILDYNKYQSSADGGRLLGGTFWAVEQMPAMASYNVHYFNDIFNDSGRRKLCQSSGDRYGYNDCLRAVIFRRNHSKVTNVTEMIALMRYNNYKQDAASSNPGTPPHNPTYAISAPFNLMDPNEQYFPPAAARDIDVKVTDLQRFREQRFVAINVPTCDRCSTGVPAALSSRILAKRTRSAPLTGSGPASKLPTP
;
A
#
# COMPACT_ATOMS: atom_id res chain seq x y z
N MET A 1 11.80 1.69 25.45
CA MET A 1 10.60 1.76 24.57
C MET A 1 9.78 3.02 24.84
N LEU A 2 9.12 3.16 26.00
CA LEU A 2 8.36 4.39 26.33
C LEU A 2 9.20 5.67 26.25
N GLN A 3 10.44 5.68 26.74
CA GLN A 3 11.33 6.85 26.68
C GLN A 3 11.74 7.28 25.25
N GLN A 4 11.91 6.32 24.33
CA GLN A 4 12.20 6.64 22.92
C GLN A 4 10.97 7.25 22.24
N LEU A 5 9.78 6.74 22.56
CA LEU A 5 8.52 7.27 22.03
C LEU A 5 8.19 8.64 22.62
N THR A 6 8.37 8.85 23.93
CA THR A 6 8.14 10.15 24.58
C THR A 6 9.12 11.22 24.09
N GLY A 7 10.40 10.87 23.90
CA GLY A 7 11.37 11.81 23.33
C GLY A 7 11.08 12.22 21.88
N LEU A 8 10.42 11.35 21.09
CA LEU A 8 9.94 11.69 19.75
C LEU A 8 8.65 12.52 19.79
N ASP A 9 7.75 12.22 20.73
CA ASP A 9 6.47 12.92 20.90
C ASP A 9 6.66 14.36 21.42
N ASP A 10 7.59 14.57 22.36
CA ASP A 10 7.81 15.86 23.04
C ASP A 10 8.53 16.89 22.17
N GLN A 11 9.27 16.45 21.15
CA GLN A 11 10.03 17.39 20.32
C GLN A 11 9.16 18.08 19.26
N PHE A 12 8.00 17.54 18.86
CA PHE A 12 7.32 18.04 17.66
C PHE A 12 5.79 17.80 17.60
N GLU A 13 5.03 18.59 18.36
CA GLU A 13 3.58 18.69 18.14
C GLU A 13 3.24 19.27 16.74
N GLY A 14 2.20 18.73 16.09
CA GLY A 14 1.69 19.26 14.82
C GLY A 14 2.43 18.82 13.54
N GLN A 15 3.25 17.76 13.58
CA GLN A 15 3.92 17.26 12.38
C GLN A 15 2.96 16.68 11.34
N THR A 16 3.30 16.87 10.06
CA THR A 16 2.61 16.21 8.95
C THR A 16 2.91 14.71 8.94
N LEU A 17 2.01 13.91 8.36
CA LEU A 17 2.19 12.46 8.27
C LEU A 17 3.51 12.06 7.60
N TYR A 18 3.95 12.81 6.58
CA TYR A 18 5.21 12.53 5.89
C TYR A 18 6.42 12.54 6.84
N VAL A 19 6.54 13.58 7.66
CA VAL A 19 7.67 13.71 8.60
C VAL A 19 7.66 12.55 9.59
N ARG A 20 6.48 12.23 10.12
CA ARG A 20 6.27 11.11 11.06
C ARG A 20 6.68 9.77 10.46
N ILE A 21 6.31 9.49 9.21
CA ILE A 21 6.69 8.25 8.52
C ILE A 21 8.21 8.14 8.40
N ARG A 22 8.91 9.23 8.01
CA ARG A 22 10.38 9.17 7.88
C ARG A 22 11.05 8.90 9.23
N GLN A 23 10.62 9.58 10.28
CA GLN A 23 11.11 9.31 11.64
C GLN A 23 10.85 7.86 12.07
N ALA A 24 9.64 7.36 11.85
CA ALA A 24 9.27 6.00 12.22
C ALA A 24 10.11 4.94 11.49
N ILE A 25 10.33 5.11 10.19
CA ILE A 25 11.13 4.18 9.37
C ILE A 25 12.61 4.20 9.77
N ASP A 26 13.14 5.36 10.16
CA ASP A 26 14.56 5.50 10.48
C ASP A 26 14.90 4.97 11.89
N VAL A 27 13.97 5.03 12.84
CA VAL A 27 14.22 4.75 14.27
C VAL A 27 13.61 3.42 14.73
N LEU A 28 12.42 3.06 14.26
CA LEU A 28 11.65 1.94 14.80
C LEU A 28 12.01 0.64 14.07
N GLN A 29 12.15 -0.44 14.84
CA GLN A 29 12.58 -1.75 14.33
C GLN A 29 11.45 -2.78 14.31
N LEU A 30 10.39 -2.56 15.09
CA LEU A 30 9.28 -3.50 15.26
C LEU A 30 7.99 -2.92 14.67
N GLY A 31 7.19 -3.77 14.03
CA GLY A 31 5.88 -3.39 13.51
C GLY A 31 4.94 -2.88 14.60
N SER A 32 4.98 -3.49 15.80
CA SER A 32 4.22 -3.03 16.96
C SER A 32 4.54 -1.58 17.32
N ASP A 33 5.83 -1.25 17.41
CA ASP A 33 6.28 0.08 17.81
C ASP A 33 5.90 1.11 16.75
N TRP A 34 6.02 0.74 15.47
CA TRP A 34 5.56 1.57 14.35
C TRP A 34 4.06 1.86 14.47
N THR A 35 3.23 0.86 14.75
CA THR A 35 1.77 1.08 14.91
C THR A 35 1.43 1.97 16.10
N VAL A 36 2.06 1.76 17.27
CA VAL A 36 1.84 2.59 18.47
C VAL A 36 2.26 4.03 18.21
N TYR A 37 3.42 4.24 17.59
CA TYR A 37 3.90 5.57 17.24
C TYR A 37 2.93 6.28 16.30
N MET A 38 2.45 5.61 15.26
CA MET A 38 1.55 6.23 14.25
C MET A 38 0.15 6.54 14.77
N GLN A 39 -0.29 5.91 15.86
CA GLN A 39 -1.55 6.25 16.53
C GLN A 39 -1.46 7.55 17.35
N ARG A 40 -0.29 7.85 17.91
CA ARG A 40 -0.10 9.04 18.76
C ARG A 40 -0.03 10.30 17.93
N LYS A 41 -0.59 11.43 18.39
CA LYS A 41 -0.46 12.75 17.75
C LYS A 41 -0.80 12.74 16.24
N ASN A 42 -1.75 11.89 15.83
CA ASN A 42 -2.18 11.75 14.43
C ASN A 42 -2.49 13.14 13.83
N SER A 43 -1.94 13.42 12.65
CA SER A 43 -2.12 14.71 11.97
C SER A 43 -3.46 14.83 11.26
N PHE A 44 -4.24 13.74 11.18
CA PHE A 44 -5.52 13.64 10.46
C PHE A 44 -5.41 14.04 8.97
N THR A 45 -4.20 13.96 8.41
CA THR A 45 -3.88 14.29 7.02
C THR A 45 -3.21 13.11 6.34
N PHE A 46 -3.46 12.93 5.04
CA PHE A 46 -2.89 11.84 4.22
C PHE A 46 -3.16 10.44 4.81
N THR A 47 -4.37 10.27 5.26
CA THR A 47 -4.92 9.17 6.04
C THR A 47 -4.99 7.87 5.22
N ASN A 48 -4.31 6.82 5.69
CA ASN A 48 -4.12 5.55 4.99
C ASN A 48 -4.44 4.33 5.87
N GLN A 49 -4.55 3.16 5.23
CA GLN A 49 -4.29 1.87 5.85
C GLN A 49 -2.82 1.50 5.60
N TRP A 50 -2.04 1.42 6.68
CA TRP A 50 -0.65 1.00 6.63
C TRP A 50 -0.52 -0.48 6.95
N MET A 51 0.32 -1.16 6.17
CA MET A 51 0.64 -2.58 6.34
C MET A 51 2.14 -2.71 6.60
N ILE A 52 2.50 -3.31 7.72
CA ILE A 52 3.88 -3.50 8.15
C ILE A 52 4.16 -4.99 8.16
N LEU A 53 5.15 -5.42 7.37
CA LEU A 53 5.60 -6.80 7.27
C LEU A 53 7.01 -6.91 7.85
N ASP A 54 7.15 -7.63 8.98
CA ASP A 54 8.43 -7.88 9.63
C ASP A 54 9.03 -9.21 9.14
N TYR A 55 9.93 -9.12 8.16
CA TYR A 55 10.63 -10.27 7.60
C TYR A 55 11.51 -11.03 8.61
N ASN A 56 11.87 -10.42 9.75
CA ASN A 56 12.63 -11.10 10.80
C ASN A 56 11.75 -12.12 11.57
N LYS A 57 10.44 -12.05 11.41
CA LYS A 57 9.47 -12.98 12.00
C LYS A 57 9.11 -14.14 11.07
N TYR A 58 9.79 -14.29 9.94
CA TYR A 58 9.72 -15.49 9.12
C TYR A 58 10.80 -16.50 9.55
N GLN A 59 10.38 -17.72 9.89
CA GLN A 59 11.27 -18.83 10.23
C GLN A 59 11.25 -19.86 9.10
N SER A 60 12.37 -20.03 8.40
CA SER A 60 12.53 -21.08 7.39
C SER A 60 12.54 -22.49 8.02
N SER A 61 12.00 -23.48 7.30
CA SER A 61 12.09 -24.91 7.61
C SER A 61 12.16 -25.71 6.32
N ALA A 62 12.50 -27.00 6.41
CA ALA A 62 12.52 -27.91 5.26
C ALA A 62 11.15 -28.03 4.57
N ASP A 63 10.05 -27.86 5.32
CA ASP A 63 8.67 -28.05 4.86
C ASP A 63 7.93 -26.73 4.54
N GLY A 64 8.64 -25.63 4.26
CA GLY A 64 8.04 -24.39 3.75
C GLY A 64 8.04 -23.18 4.69
N GLY A 65 8.67 -23.29 5.87
CA GLY A 65 8.77 -22.19 6.83
C GLY A 65 7.43 -21.76 7.46
N ARG A 66 7.49 -20.87 8.44
CA ARG A 66 6.32 -20.36 9.16
C ARG A 66 6.45 -18.87 9.49
N LEU A 67 5.33 -18.19 9.56
CA LEU A 67 5.23 -16.81 10.05
C LEU A 67 5.00 -16.84 11.57
N LEU A 68 5.80 -16.09 12.32
CA LEU A 68 5.65 -15.98 13.76
C LEU A 68 4.62 -14.89 14.12
N GLY A 69 4.15 -14.90 15.38
CA GLY A 69 3.33 -13.81 15.91
C GLY A 69 4.03 -12.46 15.74
N GLY A 70 3.29 -11.45 15.29
CA GLY A 70 3.82 -10.11 15.01
C GLY A 70 4.49 -9.94 13.65
N THR A 71 4.40 -10.92 12.74
CA THR A 71 4.93 -10.79 11.37
C THR A 71 4.21 -9.71 10.56
N PHE A 72 2.91 -9.53 10.78
CA PHE A 72 2.08 -8.57 10.05
C PHE A 72 1.31 -7.68 11.01
N TRP A 73 1.37 -6.37 10.76
CA TRP A 73 0.59 -5.36 11.48
C TRP A 73 -0.15 -4.49 10.48
N ALA A 74 -1.39 -4.13 10.81
CA ALA A 74 -2.18 -3.17 10.05
C ALA A 74 -2.66 -2.05 10.98
N VAL A 75 -2.59 -0.80 10.51
CA VAL A 75 -3.15 0.36 11.21
C VAL A 75 -3.89 1.27 10.23
N GLU A 76 -5.05 1.76 10.65
CA GLU A 76 -5.86 2.71 9.89
C GLU A 76 -5.94 4.02 10.67
N GLN A 77 -5.80 5.14 9.97
CA GLN A 77 -5.89 6.49 10.55
C GLN A 77 -7.03 7.25 9.90
N MET A 78 -8.06 7.69 10.62
CA MET A 78 -9.14 8.50 10.03
C MET A 78 -8.78 9.99 9.92
N PRO A 79 -9.47 10.77 9.05
CA PRO A 79 -10.47 10.34 8.04
C PRO A 79 -9.79 9.79 6.77
N ALA A 80 -9.64 8.46 6.57
CA ALA A 80 -8.81 7.80 5.53
C ALA A 80 -9.57 7.21 4.34
N MET A 81 -8.78 6.78 3.35
CA MET A 81 -9.11 5.73 2.37
C MET A 81 -8.05 4.61 2.48
N ALA A 82 -8.46 3.32 2.51
CA ALA A 82 -7.63 2.15 2.90
C ALA A 82 -6.92 1.37 1.74
N SER A 83 -6.40 0.14 1.98
CA SER A 83 -5.96 -0.79 0.91
C SER A 83 -7.17 -1.26 0.12
N TYR A 84 -7.07 -1.23 -1.21
CA TYR A 84 -8.20 -1.07 -2.14
C TYR A 84 -9.25 -0.02 -1.74
N ASN A 85 -8.82 0.98 -0.96
CA ASN A 85 -9.54 2.20 -0.58
C ASN A 85 -10.82 1.95 0.24
N VAL A 86 -10.92 0.83 0.97
CA VAL A 86 -12.05 0.53 1.87
C VAL A 86 -11.57 0.02 3.23
N HIS A 87 -12.05 0.62 4.32
CA HIS A 87 -11.56 0.34 5.68
C HIS A 87 -11.86 -1.08 6.12
N TYR A 88 -10.87 -1.70 6.77
CA TYR A 88 -10.97 -3.04 7.33
C TYR A 88 -11.61 -3.02 8.72
N PHE A 89 -11.18 -2.12 9.61
CA PHE A 89 -11.68 -2.10 10.98
C PHE A 89 -13.09 -1.53 11.00
N ASN A 90 -14.04 -2.31 11.53
CA ASN A 90 -15.47 -2.00 11.45
C ASN A 90 -15.82 -0.61 12.02
N ASP A 91 -15.20 -0.20 13.12
CA ASP A 91 -15.45 1.11 13.74
C ASP A 91 -15.07 2.23 12.77
N ILE A 92 -13.87 2.17 12.20
CA ILE A 92 -13.37 3.14 11.21
C ILE A 92 -14.21 3.08 9.91
N PHE A 93 -14.59 1.89 9.45
CA PHE A 93 -15.49 1.72 8.31
C PHE A 93 -16.85 2.41 8.54
N ASN A 94 -17.42 2.29 9.74
CA ASN A 94 -18.70 2.92 10.06
C ASN A 94 -18.57 4.43 10.19
N ASP A 95 -17.55 4.90 10.93
CA ASP A 95 -17.33 6.31 11.22
C ASP A 95 -16.93 7.12 9.98
N SER A 96 -16.25 6.50 9.01
CA SER A 96 -15.96 7.11 7.69
C SER A 96 -17.21 7.32 6.81
N GLY A 97 -18.39 6.92 7.26
CA GLY A 97 -19.64 7.02 6.50
C GLY A 97 -19.80 5.95 5.42
N ARG A 98 -18.89 4.96 5.36
CA ARG A 98 -18.91 3.94 4.30
C ARG A 98 -20.15 3.05 4.36
N ARG A 99 -20.65 2.75 5.56
CA ARG A 99 -21.93 2.04 5.75
C ARG A 99 -23.10 2.77 5.09
N LYS A 100 -23.20 4.09 5.27
CA LYS A 100 -24.25 4.91 4.64
C LYS A 100 -24.12 4.90 3.12
N LEU A 101 -22.89 4.94 2.60
CA LEU A 101 -22.63 4.87 1.16
C LEU A 101 -23.03 3.50 0.56
N CYS A 102 -22.81 2.40 1.28
CA CYS A 102 -23.28 1.09 0.85
C CYS A 102 -24.81 1.05 0.78
N GLN A 103 -25.49 1.61 1.78
CA GLN A 103 -26.95 1.67 1.83
C GLN A 103 -27.56 2.52 0.71
N SER A 104 -26.91 3.63 0.33
CA SER A 104 -27.45 4.54 -0.69
C SER A 104 -27.01 4.20 -2.12
N SER A 105 -25.85 3.57 -2.29
CA SER A 105 -25.17 3.44 -3.59
C SER A 105 -24.74 2.00 -3.92
N GLY A 106 -25.11 1.03 -3.07
CA GLY A 106 -24.95 -0.40 -3.28
C GLY A 106 -23.65 -1.01 -2.72
N ASP A 107 -23.58 -2.34 -2.77
CA ASP A 107 -22.56 -3.14 -2.08
C ASP A 107 -21.13 -2.94 -2.60
N ARG A 108 -20.95 -2.35 -3.79
CA ARG A 108 -19.62 -2.06 -4.38
C ARG A 108 -18.74 -1.13 -3.52
N TYR A 109 -19.31 -0.49 -2.50
CA TYR A 109 -18.61 0.33 -1.52
C TYR A 109 -18.24 -0.42 -0.23
N GLY A 110 -18.75 -1.63 -0.04
CA GLY A 110 -18.49 -2.48 1.12
C GLY A 110 -17.06 -3.03 1.15
N TYR A 111 -16.56 -3.35 2.34
CA TYR A 111 -15.21 -3.91 2.48
C TYR A 111 -15.07 -5.24 1.76
N ASN A 112 -16.04 -6.14 1.95
CA ASN A 112 -16.03 -7.45 1.32
C ASN A 112 -16.48 -7.38 -0.14
N ASP A 113 -17.42 -6.50 -0.48
CA ASP A 113 -18.15 -6.57 -1.76
C ASP A 113 -17.67 -5.55 -2.79
N CYS A 114 -16.70 -4.69 -2.44
CA CYS A 114 -16.07 -3.84 -3.44
C CYS A 114 -15.38 -4.65 -4.54
N LEU A 115 -15.34 -4.07 -5.74
CA LEU A 115 -14.92 -4.75 -6.97
C LEU A 115 -13.49 -5.31 -6.85
N ARG A 116 -12.58 -4.56 -6.23
CA ARG A 116 -11.22 -5.02 -5.98
C ARG A 116 -11.16 -6.17 -4.96
N ALA A 117 -11.98 -6.15 -3.92
CA ALA A 117 -12.06 -7.27 -2.97
C ALA A 117 -12.57 -8.55 -3.65
N VAL A 118 -13.55 -8.44 -4.56
CA VAL A 118 -14.03 -9.56 -5.39
C VAL A 118 -12.91 -10.12 -6.26
N ILE A 119 -12.15 -9.26 -6.95
CA ILE A 119 -11.03 -9.68 -7.80
C ILE A 119 -9.91 -10.32 -6.97
N PHE A 120 -9.54 -9.74 -5.83
CA PHE A 120 -8.54 -10.32 -4.94
C PHE A 120 -8.98 -11.69 -4.43
N ARG A 121 -10.19 -11.80 -3.86
CA ARG A 121 -10.71 -13.04 -3.27
C ARG A 121 -10.67 -14.23 -4.22
N ARG A 122 -10.95 -14.05 -5.50
CA ARG A 122 -10.92 -15.15 -6.49
C ARG A 122 -9.53 -15.46 -7.07
N ASN A 123 -8.56 -14.55 -6.94
CA ASN A 123 -7.27 -14.65 -7.63
C ASN A 123 -6.04 -14.72 -6.72
N HIS A 124 -6.12 -14.30 -5.44
CA HIS A 124 -4.95 -14.21 -4.57
C HIS A 124 -4.27 -15.58 -4.37
N SER A 125 -5.04 -16.67 -4.34
CA SER A 125 -4.52 -18.04 -4.19
C SER A 125 -3.76 -18.55 -5.41
N LYS A 126 -3.93 -17.90 -6.58
CA LYS A 126 -3.21 -18.25 -7.81
C LYS A 126 -1.82 -17.61 -7.86
N VAL A 127 -1.46 -16.76 -6.89
CA VAL A 127 -0.17 -16.09 -6.82
C VAL A 127 0.80 -16.93 -6.02
N THR A 128 1.70 -17.60 -6.72
CA THR A 128 2.73 -18.49 -6.18
C THR A 128 4.14 -17.95 -6.39
N ASN A 129 4.30 -16.95 -7.25
CA ASN A 129 5.59 -16.34 -7.57
C ASN A 129 5.48 -14.84 -7.87
N VAL A 130 6.63 -14.17 -7.99
CA VAL A 130 6.73 -12.73 -8.27
C VAL A 130 6.06 -12.34 -9.59
N THR A 131 6.15 -13.19 -10.62
CA THR A 131 5.53 -12.91 -11.93
C THR A 131 4.01 -12.89 -11.83
N GLU A 132 3.43 -13.86 -11.13
CA GLU A 132 1.98 -13.92 -10.87
C GLU A 132 1.51 -12.78 -9.94
N MET A 133 2.33 -12.38 -8.96
CA MET A 133 2.04 -11.21 -8.13
C MET A 133 1.97 -9.94 -8.99
N ILE A 134 2.95 -9.75 -9.89
CA ILE A 134 2.94 -8.64 -10.84
C ILE A 134 1.70 -8.72 -11.74
N ALA A 135 1.35 -9.90 -12.25
CA ALA A 135 0.17 -10.09 -13.09
C ALA A 135 -1.13 -9.71 -12.37
N LEU A 136 -1.31 -10.15 -11.11
CA LEU A 136 -2.46 -9.78 -10.29
C LEU A 136 -2.50 -8.28 -9.99
N MET A 137 -1.38 -7.69 -9.60
CA MET A 137 -1.32 -6.27 -9.27
C MET A 137 -1.49 -5.36 -10.50
N ARG A 138 -1.21 -5.86 -11.71
CA ARG A 138 -1.47 -5.18 -12.98
C ARG A 138 -2.80 -5.61 -13.62
N TYR A 139 -3.59 -6.42 -12.94
CA TYR A 139 -4.79 -7.03 -13.50
C TYR A 139 -5.82 -5.97 -13.88
N ASN A 140 -6.13 -5.94 -15.17
CA ASN A 140 -7.27 -5.23 -15.75
C ASN A 140 -7.76 -5.99 -16.97
N ASN A 141 -8.91 -6.65 -16.83
CA ASN A 141 -9.61 -7.31 -17.93
C ASN A 141 -11.03 -6.75 -18.06
N TYR A 142 -11.17 -5.43 -17.96
CA TYR A 142 -12.47 -4.79 -17.72
C TYR A 142 -13.54 -5.13 -18.76
N LYS A 143 -13.15 -5.38 -20.01
CA LYS A 143 -14.06 -5.73 -21.11
C LYS A 143 -14.73 -7.10 -20.97
N GLN A 144 -14.18 -7.99 -20.15
CA GLN A 144 -14.65 -9.38 -20.00
C GLN A 144 -14.93 -9.76 -18.56
N ASP A 145 -14.36 -9.03 -17.60
CA ASP A 145 -14.52 -9.31 -16.18
C ASP A 145 -15.88 -8.81 -15.68
N ALA A 146 -16.69 -9.73 -15.17
CA ALA A 146 -17.98 -9.41 -14.57
C ALA A 146 -17.85 -8.41 -13.41
N ALA A 147 -16.74 -8.43 -12.65
CA ALA A 147 -16.47 -7.47 -11.59
C ALA A 147 -16.24 -6.05 -12.12
N SER A 148 -15.98 -5.89 -13.42
CA SER A 148 -15.83 -4.59 -14.07
C SER A 148 -17.10 -4.09 -14.75
N SER A 149 -18.22 -4.82 -14.62
CA SER A 149 -19.50 -4.44 -15.22
C SER A 149 -20.04 -3.15 -14.60
N ASN A 150 -20.68 -2.34 -15.43
CA ASN A 150 -21.29 -1.07 -15.08
C ASN A 150 -22.73 -1.05 -15.61
N PRO A 151 -23.74 -0.65 -14.82
CA PRO A 151 -25.11 -0.51 -15.31
C PRO A 151 -25.29 0.56 -16.42
N GLY A 152 -24.34 1.49 -16.56
CA GLY A 152 -24.37 2.54 -17.56
C GLY A 152 -23.83 2.12 -18.93
N THR A 153 -23.73 3.10 -19.84
CA THR A 153 -23.01 2.96 -21.11
C THR A 153 -21.68 3.70 -20.98
N PRO A 154 -20.53 3.05 -21.24
CA PRO A 154 -20.33 1.66 -21.66
C PRO A 154 -20.62 0.65 -20.52
N PRO A 155 -20.99 -0.61 -20.86
CA PRO A 155 -21.40 -1.65 -19.91
C PRO A 155 -20.25 -2.18 -19.03
N HIS A 156 -19.03 -1.72 -19.27
CA HIS A 156 -17.85 -2.06 -18.50
C HIS A 156 -17.04 -0.80 -18.22
N ASN A 157 -16.52 -0.67 -17.01
CA ASN A 157 -15.70 0.47 -16.62
C ASN A 157 -14.24 0.04 -16.40
N PRO A 158 -13.26 0.65 -17.10
CA PRO A 158 -11.85 0.29 -16.98
C PRO A 158 -11.23 0.62 -15.62
N THR A 159 -11.89 1.44 -14.80
CA THR A 159 -11.44 1.73 -13.42
C THR A 159 -11.86 0.66 -12.43
N TYR A 160 -12.74 -0.26 -12.83
CA TYR A 160 -13.23 -1.34 -11.97
C TYR A 160 -12.31 -2.56 -12.04
N ALA A 161 -11.02 -2.34 -11.73
CA ALA A 161 -9.96 -3.33 -11.83
C ALA A 161 -8.96 -3.19 -10.66
N ILE A 162 -7.98 -4.10 -10.55
CA ILE A 162 -6.88 -3.92 -9.58
C ILE A 162 -6.00 -2.75 -10.00
N SER A 163 -5.64 -2.71 -11.29
CA SER A 163 -4.94 -1.59 -11.90
C SER A 163 -5.90 -0.78 -12.77
N ALA A 164 -6.22 0.44 -12.38
CA ALA A 164 -7.24 1.32 -12.96
C ALA A 164 -6.63 2.44 -13.83
N PRO A 165 -6.54 2.27 -15.16
CA PRO A 165 -6.15 3.30 -16.11
C PRO A 165 -7.37 4.16 -16.49
N PHE A 166 -7.53 5.33 -15.89
CA PHE A 166 -8.69 6.19 -16.20
C PHE A 166 -8.68 6.71 -17.65
N ASN A 167 -7.56 6.58 -18.35
CA ASN A 167 -7.46 6.97 -19.75
C ASN A 167 -8.13 6.04 -20.75
N LEU A 168 -8.62 4.89 -20.29
CA LEU A 168 -9.44 4.00 -21.10
C LEU A 168 -10.93 4.32 -20.97
N MET A 169 -11.32 5.25 -20.07
CA MET A 169 -12.71 5.70 -19.95
C MET A 169 -13.13 6.50 -21.18
N ASP A 170 -14.41 6.44 -21.53
CA ASP A 170 -14.96 7.27 -22.60
C ASP A 170 -14.86 8.75 -22.18
N PRO A 171 -14.21 9.62 -22.98
CA PRO A 171 -14.13 11.06 -22.69
C PRO A 171 -15.50 11.75 -22.54
N ASN A 172 -16.57 11.14 -23.08
CA ASN A 172 -17.93 11.66 -23.00
C ASN A 172 -18.71 11.18 -21.76
N GLU A 173 -18.13 10.32 -20.92
CA GLU A 173 -18.76 9.93 -19.64
C GLU A 173 -18.78 11.11 -18.65
N GLN A 174 -19.96 11.33 -18.04
CA GLN A 174 -20.29 12.48 -17.17
C GLN A 174 -19.43 12.59 -15.89
N TYR A 175 -18.66 11.54 -15.55
CA TYR A 175 -17.74 11.51 -14.42
C TYR A 175 -16.30 11.37 -14.93
N PHE A 176 -15.75 12.48 -15.42
CA PHE A 176 -14.34 12.57 -15.79
C PHE A 176 -13.52 13.10 -14.59
N PRO A 177 -12.89 12.24 -13.75
CA PRO A 177 -11.73 12.68 -13.00
C PRO A 177 -10.66 13.12 -14.02
N PRO A 178 -9.77 14.07 -13.65
CA PRO A 178 -8.78 14.60 -14.59
C PRO A 178 -8.07 13.46 -15.33
N ALA A 179 -7.98 13.56 -16.66
CA ALA A 179 -7.48 12.56 -17.63
C ALA A 179 -6.14 11.87 -17.26
N ALA A 180 -5.45 12.39 -16.26
CA ALA A 180 -4.16 11.97 -15.76
C ALA A 180 -4.21 11.00 -14.57
N ALA A 181 -5.35 10.76 -13.92
CA ALA A 181 -5.46 9.79 -12.82
C ALA A 181 -5.26 8.37 -13.35
N ARG A 182 -4.21 7.65 -12.92
CA ARG A 182 -3.92 6.29 -13.43
C ARG A 182 -3.16 5.54 -12.34
N ASP A 183 -3.35 4.23 -12.30
CA ASP A 183 -2.33 3.38 -11.72
C ASP A 183 -1.11 3.38 -12.65
N ILE A 184 0.02 3.83 -12.11
CA ILE A 184 1.23 4.12 -12.89
C ILE A 184 2.36 3.10 -12.66
N ASP A 185 2.30 2.32 -11.59
CA ASP A 185 3.36 1.39 -11.26
C ASP A 185 2.88 0.12 -10.54
N VAL A 186 3.80 -0.83 -10.44
CA VAL A 186 3.76 -1.93 -9.47
C VAL A 186 5.15 -2.12 -8.90
N LYS A 187 5.24 -2.38 -7.59
CA LYS A 187 6.47 -2.73 -6.89
C LYS A 187 6.25 -4.04 -6.13
N VAL A 188 7.09 -5.04 -6.38
CA VAL A 188 6.99 -6.36 -5.74
C VAL A 188 8.36 -6.76 -5.18
N THR A 189 8.37 -7.25 -3.95
CA THR A 189 9.55 -7.86 -3.33
C THR A 189 9.15 -9.19 -2.69
N ASP A 190 10.12 -10.10 -2.58
CA ASP A 190 10.01 -11.35 -1.84
C ASP A 190 11.08 -11.38 -0.74
N LEU A 191 11.10 -12.43 0.08
CA LEU A 191 12.04 -12.54 1.19
C LEU A 191 13.51 -12.42 0.76
N GLN A 192 13.89 -13.07 -0.35
CA GLN A 192 15.28 -13.02 -0.82
C GLN A 192 15.64 -11.60 -1.27
N ARG A 193 14.81 -11.01 -2.13
CA ARG A 193 15.01 -9.65 -2.64
C ARG A 193 14.99 -8.64 -1.50
N PHE A 194 14.13 -8.80 -0.50
CA PHE A 194 14.12 -7.93 0.67
C PHE A 194 15.46 -7.95 1.42
N ARG A 195 16.03 -9.13 1.67
CA ARG A 195 17.36 -9.29 2.30
C ARG A 195 18.48 -8.63 1.47
N GLU A 196 18.34 -8.65 0.15
CA GLU A 196 19.27 -7.99 -0.77
C GLU A 196 18.99 -6.49 -0.95
N GLN A 197 17.95 -5.94 -0.32
CA GLN A 197 17.42 -4.59 -0.54
C GLN A 197 17.05 -4.33 -2.02
N ARG A 198 16.33 -5.28 -2.61
CA ARG A 198 15.87 -5.28 -3.99
C ARG A 198 14.35 -5.43 -4.06
N PHE A 199 13.81 -5.00 -5.19
CA PHE A 199 12.42 -5.19 -5.58
C PHE A 199 12.34 -5.15 -7.11
N VAL A 200 11.28 -5.72 -7.67
CA VAL A 200 10.91 -5.54 -9.08
C VAL A 200 9.96 -4.34 -9.15
N ALA A 201 10.22 -3.45 -10.11
CA ALA A 201 9.34 -2.32 -10.39
C ALA A 201 9.00 -2.28 -11.87
N ILE A 202 7.73 -2.00 -12.17
CA ILE A 202 7.29 -1.65 -13.52
C ILE A 202 6.60 -0.29 -13.40
N ASN A 203 7.16 0.74 -14.03
CA ASN A 203 6.68 2.12 -13.95
C ASN A 203 6.04 2.54 -15.28
N VAL A 204 4.96 1.84 -15.63
CA VAL A 204 4.07 2.17 -16.74
C VAL A 204 2.66 1.72 -16.37
N PRO A 205 1.61 2.44 -16.80
CA PRO A 205 0.23 1.99 -16.64
C PRO A 205 0.01 0.57 -17.14
N THR A 206 -1.01 -0.11 -16.59
CA THR A 206 -1.45 -1.36 -17.17
C THR A 206 -2.01 -1.11 -18.58
N CYS A 207 -1.85 -2.10 -19.45
CA CYS A 207 -2.33 -2.05 -20.81
C CYS A 207 -2.99 -3.39 -21.15
N ASP A 208 -4.03 -3.40 -21.98
CA ASP A 208 -4.79 -4.61 -22.36
C ASP A 208 -3.88 -5.76 -22.84
N ARG A 209 -2.74 -5.43 -23.48
CA ARG A 209 -1.75 -6.40 -23.99
C ARG A 209 -0.59 -6.71 -23.03
N CYS A 210 -0.55 -6.08 -21.86
CA CYS A 210 0.49 -6.23 -20.83
C CYS A 210 0.07 -7.20 -19.71
N SER A 211 -1.18 -7.68 -19.74
CA SER A 211 -1.84 -8.47 -18.70
C SER A 211 -1.38 -9.94 -18.64
N THR A 212 -0.59 -10.40 -19.61
CA THR A 212 -0.15 -11.81 -19.71
C THR A 212 1.36 -12.00 -19.63
N GLY A 213 2.12 -11.00 -19.21
CA GLY A 213 3.56 -11.12 -19.01
C GLY A 213 4.26 -9.79 -19.20
N VAL A 214 5.45 -9.66 -18.60
CA VAL A 214 6.36 -8.55 -18.89
C VAL A 214 6.69 -8.63 -20.39
N PRO A 215 6.30 -7.66 -21.22
CA PRO A 215 6.71 -7.67 -22.63
C PRO A 215 8.24 -7.71 -22.68
N ALA A 216 8.83 -8.50 -23.58
CA ALA A 216 10.28 -8.67 -23.68
C ALA A 216 11.03 -7.32 -23.77
N ALA A 217 10.39 -6.29 -24.36
CA ALA A 217 10.90 -4.92 -24.47
C ALA A 217 10.92 -4.11 -23.15
N LEU A 218 10.17 -4.53 -22.12
CA LEU A 218 10.10 -3.88 -20.80
C LEU A 218 11.04 -4.51 -19.76
N SER A 219 11.62 -5.67 -20.06
CA SER A 219 12.62 -6.34 -19.19
C SER A 219 13.88 -5.48 -18.95
N SER A 220 14.18 -4.56 -19.88
CA SER A 220 15.33 -3.63 -19.82
C SER A 220 15.14 -2.44 -18.87
N ARG A 221 13.94 -2.24 -18.28
CA ARG A 221 13.63 -1.12 -17.36
C ARG A 221 13.27 -1.58 -15.94
N ILE A 222 13.73 -2.74 -15.50
CA ILE A 222 13.65 -3.15 -14.09
C ILE A 222 14.72 -2.35 -13.32
N LEU A 223 14.32 -1.23 -12.73
CA LEU A 223 15.20 -0.42 -11.89
C LEU A 223 15.29 -1.06 -10.49
N ALA A 224 16.35 -1.83 -10.22
CA ALA A 224 16.71 -2.22 -8.86
C ALA A 224 17.38 -1.01 -8.17
N LYS A 225 16.62 -0.21 -7.42
CA LYS A 225 17.19 0.92 -6.67
C LYS A 225 17.62 0.47 -5.28
N ARG A 226 18.93 0.53 -5.01
CA ARG A 226 19.52 0.32 -3.68
C ARG A 226 19.55 1.67 -2.95
N THR A 227 18.79 1.83 -1.88
CA THR A 227 18.96 2.97 -0.95
C THR A 227 19.58 2.46 0.34
N ARG A 228 20.88 2.71 0.54
CA ARG A 228 21.48 2.66 1.88
C ARG A 228 21.42 4.07 2.45
N SER A 229 20.65 4.27 3.52
CA SER A 229 20.96 5.36 4.46
C SER A 229 22.24 4.94 5.19
N ALA A 230 23.33 5.69 5.02
CA ALA A 230 24.49 5.52 5.88
C ALA A 230 24.07 5.88 7.33
N PRO A 231 24.60 5.20 8.36
CA PRO A 231 24.46 5.68 9.73
C PRO A 231 25.00 7.11 9.78
N LEU A 232 24.23 8.03 10.34
CA LEU A 232 24.74 9.35 10.69
C LEU A 232 25.80 9.16 11.79
N THR A 233 27.06 8.96 11.41
CA THR A 233 28.19 9.11 12.33
C THR A 233 28.37 10.60 12.58
N GLY A 234 27.59 11.15 13.50
CA GLY A 234 27.76 12.50 13.98
C GLY A 234 29.01 12.62 14.83
N SER A 235 30.16 12.90 14.22
CA SER A 235 31.27 13.55 14.92
C SER A 235 30.97 15.06 15.00
N GLY A 236 30.11 15.45 15.93
CA GLY A 236 29.96 16.84 16.34
C GLY A 236 31.04 17.23 17.36
N PRO A 237 31.50 18.49 17.41
CA PRO A 237 32.56 18.91 18.32
C PRO A 237 32.08 18.85 19.77
N ALA A 238 32.93 18.36 20.67
CA ALA A 238 32.68 18.31 22.09
C ALA A 238 32.43 19.72 22.66
N SER A 239 31.18 20.04 22.99
CA SER A 239 30.85 21.22 23.78
C SER A 239 31.28 20.98 25.23
N LYS A 240 32.29 21.71 25.68
CA LYS A 240 32.66 21.78 27.11
C LYS A 240 31.49 22.41 27.88
N LEU A 241 30.88 21.62 28.76
CA LEU A 241 30.04 22.13 29.84
C LEU A 241 30.95 22.85 30.86
N PRO A 242 30.55 24.01 31.41
CA PRO A 242 31.17 24.54 32.61
C PRO A 242 30.60 23.80 33.83
N THR A 243 31.49 23.44 34.75
CA THR A 243 31.20 22.96 36.11
C THR A 243 31.70 23.98 37.12
N PRO A 244 31.18 23.95 38.35
CA PRO A 244 29.85 24.38 38.79
C PRO A 244 29.71 25.90 38.88
#